data_AF-A0A7K0DPM9-F1
#
_entry.id   AF-A0A7K0DPM9-F1
#
_cell.length_a   1.000
_cell.length_b   1.000
_cell.length_c   1.000
_cell.angle_alpha   90.00
_cell.angle_beta   90.00
_cell.angle_gamma   90.00
#
_symmetry.space_group_name_H-M   'P 1'
#
loop_
_entity.id
_entity.type
_entity.pdbx_description
1 polymer ?
#
loop_
_entity_poly.entity_id
_entity_poly.type
_entity_poly.pdbx_seq_one_letter_code
_entity_poly.pdbx_strand_id
1 'polypeptide(L)'
;MNPLRPPRLSLAGLALATVALVTALTPSAEAAPVYPVADPDPFYAAPADLAASAPGDVLRTRTVPRSPWPGTTVWQLLFRSTDSGGAPIAAVTTLISPGAGPRPLLSYQPFVNSLGLQCAPSHTLFTGALQEARALELLLARGWAVTVPDHLGPAGAYGAARLGGQITLDGIRAVRRFAPAGLHDSPVGLAGYSGGAMSTGFAAALAPEYAPELPIVGVAQGGLPVDPGELAARVGDNPNPLFGLGFAVAVGLQREYPDRLPLDDLLTPAGLALRDRIADACTDDIISAGAGHHTSEYLTTTTLAADTGIAGVLHDNALEAFPGTPRAPIYQWHGADDQVPLDRVRATVARYCAAGTPVRLDVIPGADHGAAILPGTLRAVAYLADRFDCRPAPVDC
;
A
#
# COMPACT_ATOMS: atom_id res chain seq x y z
N MET A 1 95.45 21.75 46.19
CA MET A 1 94.92 23.10 45.95
C MET A 1 93.96 23.04 44.78
N ASN A 2 92.65 23.03 45.03
CA ASN A 2 91.68 23.64 44.11
C ASN A 2 90.38 23.92 44.90
N PRO A 3 89.76 25.10 44.72
CA PRO A 3 88.89 25.69 45.74
C PRO A 3 87.38 25.56 45.45
N LEU A 4 86.62 25.58 46.55
CA LEU A 4 85.33 26.28 46.78
C LEU A 4 84.42 26.60 45.58
N ARG A 5 83.14 26.20 45.65
CA ARG A 5 81.96 27.10 45.78
C ARG A 5 80.61 26.34 45.81
N PRO A 6 79.51 26.97 46.29
CA PRO A 6 78.40 26.34 47.00
C PRO A 6 77.06 26.49 46.21
N PRO A 7 75.87 26.75 46.79
CA PRO A 7 74.77 25.77 46.81
C PRO A 7 73.46 26.24 46.13
N ARG A 8 72.45 25.37 46.21
CA ARG A 8 70.98 25.59 46.06
C ARG A 8 70.43 25.83 44.65
N LEU A 9 69.40 25.08 44.28
CA LEU A 9 68.00 25.55 44.23
C LEU A 9 67.10 24.44 43.65
N SER A 10 66.10 24.03 44.43
CA SER A 10 64.93 23.30 43.94
C SER A 10 64.02 24.24 43.17
N LEU A 11 63.50 23.80 42.03
CA LEU A 11 62.26 24.32 41.45
C LEU A 11 61.56 23.18 40.70
N ALA A 12 60.39 22.84 41.25
CA ALA A 12 59.39 21.98 40.64
C ALA A 12 58.70 22.71 39.48
N GLY A 13 58.18 21.94 38.51
CA GLY A 13 57.09 22.38 37.65
C GLY A 13 57.31 22.16 36.16
N LEU A 14 56.80 21.05 35.63
CA LEU A 14 55.69 20.96 34.67
C LEU A 14 55.81 19.63 33.92
N ALA A 15 55.04 18.62 34.34
CA ALA A 15 54.75 17.49 33.47
C ALA A 15 53.70 17.97 32.46
N LEU A 16 54.09 18.12 31.19
CA LEU A 16 53.13 18.25 30.09
C LEU A 16 52.38 16.92 29.97
N ALA A 17 51.17 16.85 30.52
CA ALA A 17 50.20 15.83 30.14
C ALA A 17 49.62 16.24 28.78
N THR A 18 50.07 15.58 27.72
CA THR A 18 49.46 15.65 26.40
C THR A 18 48.06 15.03 26.47
N VAL A 19 47.03 15.88 26.56
CA VAL A 19 45.65 15.46 26.32
C VAL A 19 45.53 15.22 24.82
N ALA A 20 45.62 13.96 24.41
CA ALA A 20 45.23 13.55 23.07
C ALA A 20 43.71 13.73 22.96
N LEU A 21 43.30 14.80 22.29
CA LEU A 21 41.92 15.06 21.96
C LEU A 21 41.48 14.01 20.91
N VAL A 22 40.96 12.88 21.38
CA VAL A 22 40.26 11.94 20.51
C VAL A 22 38.94 12.60 20.17
N THR A 23 38.90 13.32 19.06
CA THR A 23 37.65 13.73 18.43
C THR A 23 36.95 12.45 17.98
N ALA A 24 36.06 11.93 18.82
CA ALA A 24 35.10 10.94 18.38
C ALA A 24 34.28 11.58 17.26
N LEU A 25 34.55 11.18 16.01
CA LEU A 25 33.59 11.36 14.93
C LEU A 25 32.39 10.50 15.30
N THR A 26 31.40 11.10 15.95
CA THR A 26 30.07 10.52 16.01
C THR A 26 29.61 10.38 14.57
N PRO A 27 29.33 9.17 14.06
CA PRO A 27 28.66 9.06 12.76
C PRO A 27 27.38 9.88 12.89
N SER A 28 27.19 10.86 12.00
CA SER A 28 25.88 11.45 11.80
C SER A 28 24.95 10.28 11.49
N ALA A 29 24.04 9.97 12.41
CA ALA A 29 22.99 9.01 12.14
C ALA A 29 22.18 9.60 10.99
N GLU A 30 22.36 9.07 9.78
CA GLU A 30 21.42 9.33 8.69
C GLU A 30 20.05 8.89 9.20
N ALA A 31 19.07 9.79 9.10
CA ALA A 31 17.71 9.51 9.52
C ALA A 31 17.12 8.44 8.59
N ALA A 32 17.21 7.19 9.00
CA ALA A 32 16.73 6.05 8.24
C ALA A 32 15.22 5.85 8.50
N PRO A 33 14.43 5.47 7.47
CA PRO A 33 13.02 5.14 7.65
C PRO A 33 12.80 4.11 8.75
N VAL A 34 11.72 4.26 9.51
CA VAL A 34 11.28 3.25 10.46
C VAL A 34 10.41 2.20 9.74
N TYR A 35 10.97 1.00 9.57
CA TYR A 35 10.28 -0.16 9.01
C TYR A 35 9.46 -0.91 10.06
N PRO A 36 8.41 -1.66 9.65
CA PRO A 36 7.63 -2.46 10.58
C PRO A 36 8.45 -3.61 11.16
N VAL A 37 7.95 -4.23 12.23
CA VAL A 37 8.58 -5.42 12.78
C VAL A 37 8.50 -6.54 11.75
N ALA A 38 9.64 -7.13 11.41
CA ALA A 38 9.70 -8.24 10.46
C ALA A 38 8.80 -9.39 10.94
N ASP A 39 8.09 -10.01 10.00
CA ASP A 39 7.24 -11.14 10.31
C ASP A 39 8.09 -12.31 10.87
N PRO A 40 7.75 -12.87 12.04
CA PRO A 40 8.50 -13.98 12.62
C PRO A 40 8.34 -15.29 11.83
N ASP A 41 7.33 -15.40 10.96
CA ASP A 41 7.10 -16.55 10.11
C ASP A 41 8.03 -16.52 8.88
N PRO A 42 8.95 -17.51 8.73
CA PRO A 42 9.88 -17.55 7.62
C PRO A 42 9.23 -17.60 6.23
N PHE A 43 7.93 -17.90 6.15
CA PHE A 43 7.17 -17.86 4.90
C PHE A 43 7.17 -16.47 4.23
N TYR A 44 7.28 -15.38 5.00
CA TYR A 44 7.28 -14.01 4.48
C TYR A 44 8.68 -13.48 4.12
N ALA A 45 9.76 -14.15 4.55
CA ALA A 45 11.12 -13.68 4.32
C ALA A 45 11.53 -13.76 2.83
N ALA A 46 11.97 -12.67 2.22
CA ALA A 46 12.42 -12.66 0.84
C ALA A 46 13.62 -13.64 0.61
N PRO A 47 13.58 -14.50 -0.42
CA PRO A 47 14.77 -15.24 -0.85
C PRO A 47 15.88 -14.29 -1.32
N ALA A 48 17.14 -14.71 -1.22
CA ALA A 48 18.28 -13.86 -1.58
C ALA A 48 18.37 -13.51 -3.08
N ASP A 49 17.89 -14.40 -3.96
CA ASP A 49 18.02 -14.27 -5.42
C ASP A 49 16.67 -14.00 -6.10
N LEU A 50 16.00 -12.93 -5.69
CA LEU A 50 14.74 -12.48 -6.31
C LEU A 50 14.95 -12.02 -7.77
N ALA A 51 16.14 -11.52 -8.09
CA ALA A 51 16.47 -11.02 -9.42
C ALA A 51 16.46 -12.11 -10.50
N ALA A 52 16.70 -13.37 -10.13
CA ALA A 52 16.61 -14.51 -11.03
C ALA A 52 15.17 -14.92 -11.40
N SER A 53 14.16 -14.42 -10.68
CA SER A 53 12.74 -14.73 -10.91
C SER A 53 12.02 -13.59 -11.63
N ALA A 54 11.03 -13.92 -12.46
CA ALA A 54 10.21 -12.94 -13.17
C ALA A 54 9.02 -12.47 -12.31
N PRO A 55 8.46 -11.26 -12.57
CA PRO A 55 7.22 -10.82 -11.93
C PRO A 55 6.11 -11.89 -12.04
N GLY A 56 5.53 -12.25 -10.90
CA GLY A 56 4.51 -13.29 -10.76
C GLY A 56 5.02 -14.73 -10.65
N ASP A 57 6.34 -14.97 -10.59
CA ASP A 57 6.84 -16.31 -10.31
C ASP A 57 6.59 -16.70 -8.86
N VAL A 58 6.05 -17.90 -8.65
CA VAL A 58 5.74 -18.43 -7.32
C VAL A 58 7.02 -18.92 -6.67
N LEU A 59 7.38 -18.33 -5.54
CA LEU A 59 8.60 -18.61 -4.79
C LEU A 59 8.36 -19.66 -3.70
N ARG A 60 7.23 -19.56 -2.99
CA ARG A 60 6.79 -20.51 -1.97
C ARG A 60 5.28 -20.58 -1.93
N THR A 61 4.76 -21.73 -1.50
CA THR A 61 3.33 -21.91 -1.26
C THR A 61 3.07 -22.68 0.01
N ARG A 62 1.95 -22.41 0.66
CA ARG A 62 1.40 -23.27 1.72
C ARG A 62 -0.12 -23.27 1.69
N THR A 63 -0.72 -24.34 2.17
CA THR A 63 -2.14 -24.36 2.51
C THR A 63 -2.35 -23.79 3.91
N VAL A 64 -3.42 -23.02 4.09
CA VAL A 64 -3.80 -22.42 5.38
C VAL A 64 -5.22 -22.83 5.79
N PRO A 65 -5.65 -22.62 7.04
CA PRO A 65 -7.00 -22.99 7.48
C PRO A 65 -8.08 -22.37 6.57
N ARG A 66 -9.06 -23.19 6.18
CA ARG A 66 -10.16 -22.74 5.29
C ARG A 66 -11.24 -21.91 5.98
N SER A 67 -11.27 -21.90 7.32
CA SER A 67 -12.26 -21.11 8.06
C SER A 67 -12.01 -19.62 7.79
N PRO A 68 -13.05 -18.81 7.46
CA PRO A 68 -14.49 -19.10 7.61
C PRO A 68 -15.21 -19.64 6.36
N TRP A 69 -14.51 -20.09 5.30
CA TRP A 69 -15.10 -20.51 4.03
C TRP A 69 -15.13 -22.05 3.85
N PRO A 70 -16.20 -22.74 4.31
CA PRO A 70 -16.31 -24.19 4.15
C PRO A 70 -16.33 -24.60 2.67
N GLY A 71 -15.81 -25.79 2.36
CA GLY A 71 -15.78 -26.31 0.99
C GLY A 71 -14.75 -25.66 0.07
N THR A 72 -13.97 -24.68 0.55
CA THR A 72 -12.88 -24.06 -0.20
C THR A 72 -11.51 -24.68 0.12
N THR A 73 -10.55 -24.44 -0.75
CA THR A 73 -9.11 -24.60 -0.46
C THR A 73 -8.47 -23.22 -0.43
N VAL A 74 -7.66 -22.98 0.61
CA VAL A 74 -6.99 -21.69 0.80
C VAL A 74 -5.47 -21.91 0.75
N TRP A 75 -4.81 -21.14 -0.10
CA TRP A 75 -3.36 -21.11 -0.22
C TRP A 75 -2.84 -19.71 0.08
N GLN A 76 -1.65 -19.64 0.64
CA GLN A 76 -0.80 -18.47 0.55
C GLN A 76 0.31 -18.74 -0.44
N LEU A 77 0.53 -17.78 -1.33
CA LEU A 77 1.58 -17.80 -2.34
C LEU A 77 2.51 -16.63 -2.03
N LEU A 78 3.77 -16.92 -1.76
CA LEU A 78 4.85 -15.94 -1.86
C LEU A 78 5.29 -15.91 -3.32
N PHE A 79 5.35 -14.74 -3.93
CA PHE A 79 5.72 -14.57 -5.32
C PHE A 79 6.67 -13.38 -5.49
N ARG A 80 7.41 -13.40 -6.60
CA ARG A 80 8.29 -12.28 -6.99
C ARG A 80 7.41 -11.16 -7.57
N SER A 81 7.52 -9.96 -7.00
CA SER A 81 6.87 -8.74 -7.49
C SER A 81 7.92 -7.66 -7.81
N THR A 82 7.47 -6.50 -8.24
CA THR A 82 8.31 -5.31 -8.45
C THR A 82 7.83 -4.19 -7.54
N ASP A 83 8.75 -3.46 -6.92
CA ASP A 83 8.43 -2.22 -6.19
C ASP A 83 8.22 -1.02 -7.14
N SER A 84 7.93 0.14 -6.57
CA SER A 84 7.69 1.37 -7.32
C SER A 84 8.94 1.86 -8.05
N GLY A 85 10.14 1.59 -7.51
CA GLY A 85 11.42 1.93 -8.13
C GLY A 85 11.84 0.97 -9.26
N GLY A 86 11.16 -0.18 -9.40
CA GLY A 86 11.51 -1.20 -10.39
C GLY A 86 12.38 -2.33 -9.84
N ALA A 87 12.73 -2.30 -8.55
CA ALA A 87 13.52 -3.34 -7.92
C ALA A 87 12.66 -4.56 -7.54
N PRO A 88 13.27 -5.77 -7.52
CA PRO A 88 12.54 -7.00 -7.24
C PRO A 88 12.25 -7.13 -5.74
N ILE A 89 11.01 -7.47 -5.39
CA ILE A 89 10.57 -7.73 -4.02
C ILE A 89 9.84 -9.08 -3.92
N ALA A 90 9.73 -9.62 -2.71
CA ALA A 90 8.81 -10.72 -2.43
C ALA A 90 7.48 -10.15 -1.92
N ALA A 91 6.36 -10.66 -2.43
CA ALA A 91 5.02 -10.28 -1.98
C ALA A 91 4.16 -11.53 -1.75
N VAL A 92 3.09 -11.38 -0.98
CA VAL A 92 2.19 -12.48 -0.62
C VAL A 92 0.79 -12.22 -1.17
N THR A 93 0.12 -13.28 -1.59
CA THR A 93 -1.32 -13.27 -1.84
C THR A 93 -1.98 -14.50 -1.24
N THR A 94 -3.19 -14.32 -0.71
CA THR A 94 -4.05 -15.42 -0.24
C THR A 94 -5.06 -15.76 -1.32
N LEU A 95 -5.00 -16.99 -1.83
CA LEU A 95 -5.93 -17.53 -2.82
C LEU A 95 -6.97 -18.41 -2.11
N ILE A 96 -8.25 -18.07 -2.25
CA ILE A 96 -9.38 -18.85 -1.77
C ILE A 96 -10.12 -19.38 -3.00
N SER A 97 -10.16 -20.70 -3.16
CA SER A 97 -10.85 -21.32 -4.30
C SER A 97 -11.95 -22.28 -3.85
N PRO A 98 -13.18 -22.17 -4.40
CA PRO A 98 -14.26 -23.11 -4.12
C PRO A 98 -14.10 -24.47 -4.85
N GLY A 99 -12.92 -24.74 -5.45
CA GLY A 99 -12.58 -25.99 -6.12
C GLY A 99 -11.42 -25.82 -7.10
N ALA A 100 -10.95 -26.91 -7.72
CA ALA A 100 -9.94 -26.83 -8.78
C ALA A 100 -10.58 -26.59 -10.16
N GLY A 101 -9.86 -25.92 -11.06
CA GLY A 101 -10.21 -25.80 -12.49
C GLY A 101 -10.83 -24.46 -12.90
N PRO A 102 -11.11 -24.29 -14.21
CA PRO A 102 -11.43 -23.00 -14.81
C PRO A 102 -12.67 -22.36 -14.18
N ARG A 103 -12.52 -21.11 -13.76
CA ARG A 103 -13.56 -20.26 -13.16
C ARG A 103 -13.12 -18.80 -13.20
N PRO A 104 -14.04 -17.84 -13.04
CA PRO A 104 -13.67 -16.45 -12.80
C PRO A 104 -12.69 -16.30 -11.63
N LEU A 105 -11.66 -15.48 -11.82
CA LEU A 105 -10.75 -15.07 -10.76
C LEU A 105 -11.01 -13.60 -10.42
N LEU A 106 -11.37 -13.31 -9.19
CA LEU A 106 -11.45 -11.96 -8.67
C LEU A 106 -10.22 -11.64 -7.84
N SER A 107 -9.47 -10.61 -8.22
CA SER A 107 -8.48 -10.00 -7.34
C SER A 107 -9.16 -8.94 -6.48
N TYR A 108 -9.15 -9.14 -5.17
CA TYR A 108 -9.83 -8.27 -4.20
C TYR A 108 -8.80 -7.54 -3.33
N GLN A 109 -8.80 -6.22 -3.38
CA GLN A 109 -7.93 -5.35 -2.58
C GLN A 109 -8.75 -4.75 -1.41
N PRO A 110 -8.57 -5.26 -0.17
CA PRO A 110 -9.21 -4.68 1.01
C PRO A 110 -8.63 -3.30 1.37
N PHE A 111 -9.35 -2.49 2.15
CA PHE A 111 -8.86 -1.19 2.62
C PHE A 111 -8.04 -1.32 3.90
N VAL A 112 -6.86 -1.94 3.77
CA VAL A 112 -6.00 -2.33 4.91
C VAL A 112 -5.54 -1.13 5.74
N ASN A 113 -5.21 -0.01 5.10
CA ASN A 113 -4.92 1.29 5.76
C ASN A 113 -3.98 1.21 6.99
N SER A 114 -2.92 0.39 6.91
CA SER A 114 -2.03 0.07 8.03
C SER A 114 -0.56 0.25 7.70
N LEU A 115 0.28 0.26 8.75
CA LEU A 115 1.73 0.28 8.63
C LEU A 115 2.38 -1.03 9.12
N GLY A 116 1.67 -1.84 9.93
CA GLY A 116 2.20 -3.10 10.44
C GLY A 116 1.99 -4.30 9.51
N LEU A 117 2.92 -5.26 9.55
CA LEU A 117 2.84 -6.49 8.74
C LEU A 117 1.78 -7.48 9.26
N GLN A 118 1.50 -7.48 10.56
CA GLN A 118 0.44 -8.31 11.15
C GLN A 118 -0.98 -7.85 10.76
N CYS A 119 -1.09 -6.65 10.18
CA CYS A 119 -2.35 -6.12 9.65
C CYS A 119 -2.63 -6.58 8.21
N ALA A 120 -1.64 -7.19 7.54
CA ALA A 120 -1.75 -7.61 6.15
C ALA A 120 -2.90 -8.64 5.96
N PRO A 121 -3.58 -8.64 4.80
CA PRO A 121 -4.69 -9.56 4.52
C PRO A 121 -4.35 -11.03 4.77
N SER A 122 -3.14 -11.46 4.43
CA SER A 122 -2.64 -12.81 4.69
C SER A 122 -2.73 -13.25 6.15
N HIS A 123 -2.70 -12.33 7.12
CA HIS A 123 -2.94 -12.62 8.53
C HIS A 123 -4.40 -12.38 8.92
N THR A 124 -4.94 -11.21 8.58
CA THR A 124 -6.21 -10.71 9.13
C THR A 124 -7.46 -11.39 8.55
N LEU A 125 -7.34 -12.06 7.40
CA LEU A 125 -8.41 -12.88 6.80
C LEU A 125 -8.93 -13.98 7.74
N PHE A 126 -8.10 -14.46 8.67
CA PHE A 126 -8.40 -15.60 9.54
C PHE A 126 -8.76 -15.22 10.99
N THR A 127 -8.54 -13.96 11.38
CA THR A 127 -8.70 -13.49 12.76
C THR A 127 -10.01 -12.74 13.00
N GLY A 128 -10.74 -12.41 11.91
CA GLY A 128 -11.92 -11.54 11.97
C GLY A 128 -11.60 -10.05 12.04
N ALA A 129 -10.31 -9.68 12.05
CA ALA A 129 -9.88 -8.28 12.00
C ALA A 129 -10.19 -7.64 10.64
N LEU A 130 -10.16 -8.42 9.55
CA LEU A 130 -10.56 -7.93 8.24
C LEU A 130 -12.08 -8.07 8.06
N GLN A 131 -12.80 -6.95 8.19
CA GLN A 131 -14.28 -6.95 8.14
C GLN A 131 -14.82 -7.45 6.79
N GLU A 132 -14.11 -7.14 5.71
CA GLU A 132 -14.46 -7.51 4.34
C GLU A 132 -14.36 -9.02 4.07
N ALA A 133 -13.66 -9.79 4.93
CA ALA A 133 -13.52 -11.24 4.80
C ALA A 133 -14.88 -11.95 4.72
N ARG A 134 -15.91 -11.42 5.40
CA ARG A 134 -17.28 -11.95 5.38
C ARG A 134 -17.97 -11.73 4.03
N ALA A 135 -17.65 -10.64 3.34
CA ALA A 135 -18.21 -10.35 2.02
C ALA A 135 -17.67 -11.30 0.95
N LEU A 136 -16.49 -11.90 1.15
CA LEU A 136 -15.89 -12.86 0.22
C LEU A 136 -16.75 -14.13 0.06
N GLU A 137 -17.54 -14.49 1.07
CA GLU A 137 -18.46 -15.64 0.99
C GLU A 137 -19.46 -15.50 -0.17
N LEU A 138 -19.96 -14.28 -0.43
CA LEU A 138 -20.88 -14.00 -1.54
C LEU A 138 -20.23 -14.17 -2.92
N LEU A 139 -18.91 -13.97 -3.00
CA LEU A 139 -18.11 -14.13 -4.22
C LEU A 139 -17.81 -15.61 -4.45
N LEU A 140 -17.42 -16.31 -3.40
CA LEU A 140 -17.16 -17.75 -3.41
C LEU A 140 -18.43 -18.56 -3.72
N ALA A 141 -19.59 -18.13 -3.21
CA ALA A 141 -20.89 -18.74 -3.50
C ALA A 141 -21.31 -18.61 -4.97
N ARG A 142 -20.74 -17.66 -5.72
CA ARG A 142 -20.90 -17.54 -7.18
C ARG A 142 -19.97 -18.48 -7.97
N GLY A 143 -19.13 -19.25 -7.27
CA GLY A 143 -18.13 -20.13 -7.87
C GLY A 143 -16.84 -19.43 -8.29
N TRP A 144 -16.66 -18.15 -7.95
CA TRP A 144 -15.44 -17.40 -8.28
C TRP A 144 -14.29 -17.83 -7.36
N ALA A 145 -13.08 -17.92 -7.90
CA ALA A 145 -11.87 -17.88 -7.07
C ALA A 145 -11.60 -16.43 -6.66
N VAL A 146 -11.08 -16.24 -5.44
CA VAL A 146 -10.71 -14.92 -4.94
C VAL A 146 -9.24 -14.93 -4.54
N THR A 147 -8.48 -13.97 -5.04
CA THR A 147 -7.10 -13.71 -4.59
C THR A 147 -7.04 -12.37 -3.87
N VAL A 148 -6.42 -12.36 -2.69
CA VAL A 148 -6.34 -11.19 -1.80
C VAL A 148 -4.85 -10.89 -1.56
N PRO A 149 -4.25 -9.94 -2.29
CA PRO A 149 -2.85 -9.60 -2.15
C PRO A 149 -2.59 -8.72 -0.93
N ASP A 150 -1.42 -8.93 -0.31
CA ASP A 150 -0.82 -8.03 0.68
C ASP A 150 -0.24 -6.81 -0.06
N HIS A 151 -1.12 -6.01 -0.62
CA HIS A 151 -0.81 -4.94 -1.58
C HIS A 151 -0.07 -3.74 -0.97
N LEU A 152 0.13 -3.68 0.35
CA LEU A 152 1.02 -2.71 0.98
C LEU A 152 2.49 -3.16 0.98
N GLY A 153 2.76 -4.38 0.48
CA GLY A 153 4.11 -4.92 0.33
C GLY A 153 4.80 -5.27 1.65
N PRO A 154 6.06 -5.76 1.57
CA PRO A 154 6.81 -6.26 2.73
C PRO A 154 7.25 -5.15 3.70
N ALA A 155 7.05 -3.88 3.35
CA ALA A 155 7.36 -2.73 4.21
C ALA A 155 6.11 -2.09 4.83
N GLY A 156 4.88 -2.57 4.54
CA GLY A 156 3.66 -1.90 4.99
C GLY A 156 3.60 -0.44 4.49
N ALA A 157 3.82 -0.23 3.20
CA ALA A 157 3.96 1.09 2.58
C ALA A 157 2.60 1.70 2.22
N TYR A 158 1.79 2.03 3.25
CA TYR A 158 0.51 2.69 3.03
C TYR A 158 0.66 4.02 2.27
N GLY A 159 -0.18 4.23 1.26
CA GLY A 159 -0.09 5.37 0.35
C GLY A 159 0.74 5.14 -0.92
N ALA A 160 1.60 4.10 -0.94
CA ALA A 160 2.33 3.71 -2.16
C ALA A 160 1.40 2.96 -3.14
N ALA A 161 0.46 3.69 -3.75
CA ALA A 161 -0.58 3.12 -4.60
C ALA A 161 -0.02 2.41 -5.84
N ARG A 162 1.12 2.88 -6.39
CA ARG A 162 1.80 2.24 -7.52
C ARG A 162 2.33 0.84 -7.16
N LEU A 163 2.99 0.72 -6.01
CA LEU A 163 3.45 -0.55 -5.43
C LEU A 163 2.27 -1.53 -5.33
N GLY A 164 1.16 -1.09 -4.74
CA GLY A 164 -0.03 -1.93 -4.58
C GLY A 164 -0.64 -2.37 -5.91
N GLY A 165 -0.59 -1.53 -6.94
CA GLY A 165 -0.96 -1.87 -8.30
C GLY A 165 -0.08 -2.98 -8.90
N GLN A 166 1.24 -2.87 -8.77
CA GLN A 166 2.20 -3.86 -9.27
C GLN A 166 2.05 -5.21 -8.55
N ILE A 167 1.98 -5.20 -7.20
CA ILE A 167 1.75 -6.40 -6.38
C ILE A 167 0.44 -7.09 -6.77
N THR A 168 -0.62 -6.31 -7.05
CA THR A 168 -1.90 -6.85 -7.48
C THR A 168 -1.79 -7.60 -8.81
N LEU A 169 -1.14 -6.99 -9.82
CA LEU A 169 -0.95 -7.61 -11.15
C LEU A 169 -0.04 -8.84 -11.09
N ASP A 170 1.05 -8.76 -10.34
CA ASP A 170 1.97 -9.88 -10.16
C ASP A 170 1.36 -11.02 -9.32
N GLY A 171 0.50 -10.70 -8.36
CA GLY A 171 -0.28 -11.69 -7.61
C GLY A 171 -1.26 -12.45 -8.50
N ILE A 172 -1.89 -11.77 -9.47
CA ILE A 172 -2.73 -12.43 -10.49
C ILE A 172 -1.89 -13.35 -11.36
N ARG A 173 -0.70 -12.92 -11.82
CA ARG A 173 0.23 -13.78 -12.55
C ARG A 173 0.59 -15.04 -11.74
N ALA A 174 0.94 -14.87 -10.47
CA ALA A 174 1.28 -15.97 -9.57
C ALA A 174 0.15 -16.99 -9.44
N VAL A 175 -1.08 -16.52 -9.20
CA VAL A 175 -2.26 -17.39 -9.10
C VAL A 175 -2.55 -18.12 -10.41
N ARG A 176 -2.44 -17.44 -11.57
CA ARG A 176 -2.66 -18.06 -12.88
C ARG A 176 -1.58 -19.09 -13.25
N ARG A 177 -0.35 -18.90 -12.78
CA ARG A 177 0.77 -19.86 -12.96
C ARG A 177 0.72 -21.00 -11.94
N PHE A 178 -0.02 -20.87 -10.85
CA PHE A 178 -0.11 -21.89 -9.81
C PHE A 178 -1.01 -23.05 -10.24
N ALA A 179 -0.37 -24.06 -10.85
CA ALA A 179 -1.04 -25.25 -11.41
C ALA A 179 -2.07 -25.93 -10.48
N PRO A 180 -1.83 -26.09 -9.16
CA PRO A 180 -2.81 -26.73 -8.26
C PRO A 180 -4.17 -26.05 -8.21
N ALA A 181 -4.28 -24.76 -8.50
CA ALA A 181 -5.57 -24.05 -8.54
C ALA A 181 -6.31 -24.23 -9.88
N GLY A 182 -5.59 -24.49 -10.98
CA GLY A 182 -6.18 -24.66 -12.31
C GLY A 182 -6.82 -23.37 -12.88
N LEU A 183 -6.25 -22.20 -12.57
CA LEU A 183 -6.77 -20.88 -12.93
C LEU A 183 -6.04 -20.22 -14.12
N HIS A 184 -5.30 -21.02 -14.91
CA HIS A 184 -4.50 -20.50 -16.02
C HIS A 184 -5.34 -19.69 -17.03
N ASP A 185 -6.48 -20.22 -17.45
CA ASP A 185 -7.36 -19.60 -18.46
C ASP A 185 -8.49 -18.74 -17.86
N SER A 186 -8.42 -18.44 -16.57
CA SER A 186 -9.46 -17.68 -15.87
C SER A 186 -9.56 -16.24 -16.37
N PRO A 187 -10.78 -15.73 -16.70
CA PRO A 187 -10.99 -14.29 -16.83
C PRO A 187 -10.80 -13.63 -15.46
N VAL A 188 -10.25 -12.41 -15.46
CA VAL A 188 -9.86 -11.71 -14.23
C VAL A 188 -10.73 -10.48 -14.01
N GLY A 189 -11.28 -10.35 -12.81
CA GLY A 189 -11.89 -9.12 -12.31
C GLY A 189 -11.00 -8.47 -11.25
N LEU A 190 -11.05 -7.15 -11.12
CA LEU A 190 -10.44 -6.41 -10.02
C LEU A 190 -11.51 -5.75 -9.17
N ALA A 191 -11.37 -5.77 -7.85
CA ALA A 191 -12.28 -5.06 -6.95
C ALA A 191 -11.59 -4.46 -5.72
N GLY A 192 -11.94 -3.24 -5.36
CA GLY A 192 -11.47 -2.58 -4.14
C GLY A 192 -12.29 -1.35 -3.77
N TYR A 193 -12.23 -0.96 -2.50
CA TYR A 193 -12.89 0.25 -1.97
C TYR A 193 -11.91 1.07 -1.16
N SER A 194 -12.08 2.39 -1.08
CA SER A 194 -11.26 3.28 -0.25
C SER A 194 -9.76 3.06 -0.50
N GLY A 195 -8.95 2.78 0.52
CA GLY A 195 -7.52 2.49 0.34
C GLY A 195 -7.22 1.29 -0.56
N GLY A 196 -8.09 0.28 -0.58
CA GLY A 196 -7.98 -0.84 -1.51
C GLY A 196 -8.23 -0.43 -2.96
N ALA A 197 -9.13 0.54 -3.17
CA ALA A 197 -9.38 1.11 -4.49
C ALA A 197 -8.15 1.82 -5.05
N MET A 198 -7.27 2.40 -4.22
CA MET A 198 -6.00 2.98 -4.69
C MET A 198 -5.17 1.95 -5.46
N SER A 199 -5.03 0.74 -4.89
CA SER A 199 -4.31 -0.37 -5.51
C SER A 199 -5.06 -0.95 -6.71
N THR A 200 -6.38 -1.10 -6.63
CA THR A 200 -7.22 -1.56 -7.74
C THR A 200 -7.13 -0.62 -8.95
N GLY A 201 -7.19 0.69 -8.72
CA GLY A 201 -7.13 1.72 -9.76
C GLY A 201 -5.76 1.79 -10.42
N PHE A 202 -4.68 1.76 -9.64
CA PHE A 202 -3.32 1.67 -10.18
C PHE A 202 -3.08 0.36 -10.94
N ALA A 203 -3.54 -0.79 -10.43
CA ALA A 203 -3.46 -2.05 -11.16
C ALA A 203 -4.16 -1.96 -12.52
N ALA A 204 -5.37 -1.38 -12.56
CA ALA A 204 -6.11 -1.19 -13.80
C ALA A 204 -5.39 -0.28 -14.79
N ALA A 205 -4.80 0.82 -14.32
CA ALA A 205 -4.11 1.80 -15.17
C ALA A 205 -2.71 1.35 -15.62
N LEU A 206 -2.02 0.53 -14.82
CA LEU A 206 -0.71 -0.06 -15.14
C LEU A 206 -0.84 -1.28 -16.06
N ALA A 207 -1.91 -2.06 -15.94
CA ALA A 207 -2.10 -3.31 -16.69
C ALA A 207 -1.81 -3.22 -18.19
N PRO A 208 -2.18 -2.13 -18.91
CA PRO A 208 -1.95 -2.07 -20.34
C PRO A 208 -0.49 -2.18 -20.77
N GLU A 209 0.44 -1.70 -19.94
CA GLU A 209 1.88 -1.67 -20.21
C GLU A 209 2.63 -2.68 -19.35
N TYR A 210 2.32 -2.77 -18.05
CA TYR A 210 3.03 -3.63 -17.09
C TYR A 210 2.63 -5.10 -17.20
N ALA A 211 1.35 -5.39 -17.47
CA ALA A 211 0.82 -6.75 -17.52
C ALA A 211 -0.21 -6.96 -18.64
N PRO A 212 0.17 -6.69 -19.91
CA PRO A 212 -0.76 -6.68 -21.03
C PRO A 212 -1.41 -8.04 -21.30
N GLU A 213 -0.79 -9.12 -20.86
CA GLU A 213 -1.23 -10.51 -21.06
C GLU A 213 -2.32 -10.96 -20.08
N LEU A 214 -2.66 -10.16 -19.07
CA LEU A 214 -3.71 -10.51 -18.11
C LEU A 214 -5.11 -10.28 -18.72
N PRO A 215 -6.00 -11.28 -18.71
CA PRO A 215 -7.34 -11.18 -19.29
C PRO A 215 -8.30 -10.46 -18.32
N ILE A 216 -8.03 -9.18 -18.03
CA ILE A 216 -8.86 -8.37 -17.14
C ILE A 216 -10.13 -7.99 -17.89
N VAL A 217 -11.27 -8.52 -17.45
CA VAL A 217 -12.58 -8.33 -18.10
C VAL A 217 -13.43 -7.24 -17.44
N GLY A 218 -13.06 -6.81 -16.22
CA GLY A 218 -13.78 -5.76 -15.51
C GLY A 218 -13.06 -5.28 -14.27
N VAL A 219 -13.26 -4.01 -13.94
CA VAL A 219 -12.74 -3.36 -12.73
C VAL A 219 -13.92 -2.75 -11.98
N ALA A 220 -14.02 -3.01 -10.68
CA ALA A 220 -14.98 -2.35 -9.82
C ALA A 220 -14.26 -1.65 -8.67
N GLN A 221 -14.33 -0.33 -8.61
CA GLN A 221 -13.62 0.47 -7.62
C GLN A 221 -14.52 1.57 -7.06
N GLY A 222 -14.37 1.90 -5.78
CA GLY A 222 -15.18 2.97 -5.20
C GLY A 222 -14.55 3.68 -4.02
N GLY A 223 -15.09 4.86 -3.71
CA GLY A 223 -14.54 5.73 -2.67
C GLY A 223 -13.06 6.04 -2.92
N LEU A 224 -12.66 6.10 -4.21
CA LEU A 224 -11.27 5.99 -4.65
C LEU A 224 -10.48 7.26 -4.34
N PRO A 225 -9.45 7.20 -3.47
CA PRO A 225 -8.48 8.28 -3.33
C PRO A 225 -7.59 8.30 -4.59
N VAL A 226 -7.95 9.12 -5.57
CA VAL A 226 -7.17 9.24 -6.82
C VAL A 226 -5.86 9.98 -6.63
N ASP A 227 -5.73 10.77 -5.55
CA ASP A 227 -4.48 11.35 -5.08
C ASP A 227 -4.39 11.17 -3.55
N PRO A 228 -3.68 10.14 -3.08
CA PRO A 228 -3.55 9.87 -1.64
C PRO A 228 -2.78 10.98 -0.91
N GLY A 229 -1.87 11.67 -1.60
CA GLY A 229 -1.07 12.76 -1.04
C GLY A 229 -1.89 14.01 -0.80
N GLU A 230 -2.71 14.40 -1.78
CA GLU A 230 -3.67 15.49 -1.65
C GLU A 230 -4.68 15.22 -0.53
N LEU A 231 -5.23 14.00 -0.47
CA LEU A 231 -6.17 13.63 0.59
C LEU A 231 -5.50 13.69 1.97
N ALA A 232 -4.26 13.21 2.09
CA ALA A 232 -3.47 13.29 3.32
C ALA A 232 -3.21 14.74 3.75
N ALA A 233 -2.87 15.63 2.81
CA ALA A 233 -2.70 17.06 3.09
C ALA A 233 -4.01 17.69 3.58
N ARG A 234 -5.13 17.40 2.88
CA ARG A 234 -6.45 17.95 3.20
C ARG A 234 -6.94 17.55 4.59
N VAL A 235 -6.71 16.31 5.04
CA VAL A 235 -7.06 15.89 6.41
C VAL A 235 -6.17 16.53 7.47
N GLY A 236 -5.02 17.10 7.08
CA GLY A 236 -4.08 17.74 7.98
C GLY A 236 -4.16 19.27 8.04
N ASP A 237 -5.00 19.91 7.22
CA ASP A 237 -5.17 21.37 7.22
C ASP A 237 -5.78 21.92 8.52
N ASN A 238 -6.62 21.12 9.19
CA ASN A 238 -7.31 21.47 10.42
C ASN A 238 -7.42 20.22 11.32
N PRO A 239 -7.67 20.38 12.64
CA PRO A 239 -7.97 19.28 13.53
C PRO A 239 -9.00 18.31 12.92
N ASN A 240 -8.58 17.07 12.66
CA ASN A 240 -9.39 16.10 11.92
C ASN A 240 -9.35 14.72 12.58
N PRO A 241 -10.48 14.01 12.73
CA PRO A 241 -10.50 12.65 13.27
C PRO A 241 -9.69 11.64 12.44
N LEU A 242 -9.44 11.91 11.16
CA LEU A 242 -8.71 11.03 10.23
C LEU A 242 -7.26 11.47 9.98
N PHE A 243 -6.75 12.47 10.70
CA PHE A 243 -5.37 12.96 10.53
C PHE A 243 -4.32 11.84 10.62
N GLY A 244 -4.52 10.87 11.53
CA GLY A 244 -3.62 9.72 11.67
C GLY A 244 -3.42 8.93 10.38
N LEU A 245 -4.46 8.79 9.55
CA LEU A 245 -4.34 8.12 8.23
C LEU A 245 -3.51 8.94 7.26
N GLY A 246 -3.70 10.27 7.23
CA GLY A 246 -2.88 11.16 6.40
C GLY A 246 -1.41 11.13 6.81
N PHE A 247 -1.14 11.13 8.13
CA PHE A 247 0.22 10.99 8.65
C PHE A 247 0.81 9.62 8.30
N ALA A 248 0.02 8.54 8.38
CA ALA A 248 0.45 7.20 7.99
C ALA A 248 0.79 7.08 6.48
N VAL A 249 0.10 7.82 5.60
CA VAL A 249 0.48 7.91 4.17
C VAL A 249 1.91 8.44 4.02
N ALA A 250 2.28 9.48 4.77
CA ALA A 250 3.64 10.02 4.72
C ALA A 250 4.69 8.99 5.19
N VAL A 251 4.41 8.26 6.28
CA VAL A 251 5.29 7.21 6.79
C VAL A 251 5.43 6.06 5.78
N GLY A 252 4.32 5.60 5.21
CA GLY A 252 4.34 4.51 4.22
C GLY A 252 5.05 4.91 2.92
N LEU A 253 4.85 6.13 2.43
CA LEU A 253 5.58 6.65 1.28
C LEU A 253 7.09 6.80 1.56
N GLN A 254 7.51 7.21 2.76
CA GLN A 254 8.94 7.24 3.11
C GLN A 254 9.57 5.85 3.02
N ARG A 255 8.86 4.79 3.43
CA ARG A 255 9.39 3.42 3.36
C ARG A 255 9.64 2.94 1.95
N GLU A 256 8.80 3.36 1.02
CA GLU A 256 8.89 3.01 -0.40
C GLU A 256 9.87 3.92 -1.17
N TYR A 257 9.97 5.20 -0.77
CA TYR A 257 10.78 6.22 -1.44
C TYR A 257 11.75 6.91 -0.48
N PRO A 258 12.62 6.18 0.23
CA PRO A 258 13.43 6.73 1.31
C PRO A 258 14.39 7.83 0.85
N ASP A 259 14.90 7.74 -0.37
CA ASP A 259 15.84 8.70 -0.96
C ASP A 259 15.16 9.98 -1.47
N ARG A 260 13.83 9.97 -1.64
CA ARG A 260 13.06 11.08 -2.23
C ARG A 260 12.07 11.72 -1.25
N LEU A 261 11.74 11.03 -0.16
CA LEU A 261 10.89 11.50 0.92
C LEU A 261 11.57 11.21 2.27
N PRO A 262 12.57 12.02 2.69
CA PRO A 262 13.20 11.90 4.00
C PRO A 262 12.29 12.52 5.08
N LEU A 263 11.15 11.87 5.37
CA LEU A 263 10.12 12.41 6.28
C LEU A 263 10.70 12.81 7.64
N ASP A 264 11.62 12.04 8.19
CA ASP A 264 12.24 12.27 9.50
C ASP A 264 12.84 13.66 9.68
N ASP A 265 13.44 14.20 8.62
CA ASP A 265 14.05 15.55 8.62
C ASP A 265 13.00 16.66 8.73
N LEU A 266 11.74 16.31 8.45
CA LEU A 266 10.59 17.21 8.43
C LEU A 266 9.74 17.07 9.69
N LEU A 267 10.04 16.14 10.59
CA LEU A 267 9.23 15.88 11.78
C LEU A 267 9.65 16.73 12.98
N THR A 268 8.66 17.23 13.73
CA THR A 268 8.89 17.74 15.08
C THR A 268 9.16 16.57 16.05
N PRO A 269 9.58 16.82 17.31
CA PRO A 269 9.64 15.75 18.30
C PRO A 269 8.31 15.02 18.51
N ALA A 270 7.18 15.73 18.39
CA ALA A 270 5.85 15.12 18.40
C ALA A 270 5.60 14.28 17.13
N GLY A 271 6.06 14.74 15.97
CA GLY A 271 6.15 14.00 14.71
C GLY A 271 6.84 12.65 14.85
N LEU A 272 8.08 12.67 15.37
CA LEU A 272 8.87 11.46 15.60
C LEU A 272 8.15 10.50 16.57
N ALA A 273 7.59 11.02 17.66
CA ALA A 273 6.85 10.21 18.62
C ALA A 273 5.58 9.58 18.02
N LEU A 274 4.83 10.30 17.18
CA LEU A 274 3.67 9.73 16.49
C LEU A 274 4.09 8.67 15.48
N ARG A 275 5.12 8.94 14.66
CA ARG A 275 5.68 7.96 13.71
C ARG A 275 6.07 6.67 14.40
N ASP A 276 6.82 6.75 15.50
CA ASP A 276 7.27 5.58 16.25
C ASP A 276 6.08 4.81 16.85
N ARG A 277 5.07 5.52 17.33
CA ARG A 277 3.84 4.90 17.86
C ARG A 277 3.08 4.11 16.78
N ILE A 278 3.01 4.63 15.56
CA ILE A 278 2.22 4.01 14.49
C ILE A 278 3.03 3.11 13.55
N ALA A 279 4.35 2.98 13.76
CA ALA A 279 5.25 2.28 12.85
C ALA A 279 4.84 0.82 12.57
N ASP A 280 4.14 0.16 13.48
CA ASP A 280 3.66 -1.22 13.28
C ASP A 280 2.14 -1.35 13.52
N ALA A 281 1.41 -0.23 13.44
CA ALA A 281 0.01 -0.16 13.83
C ALA A 281 -0.96 -0.55 12.70
N CYS A 282 -2.13 -1.06 13.11
CA CYS A 282 -3.29 -1.26 12.23
C CYS A 282 -4.20 -0.02 12.22
N THR A 283 -5.17 0.01 11.31
CA THR A 283 -6.02 1.18 10.99
C THR A 283 -6.63 1.86 12.20
N ASP A 284 -7.26 1.11 13.11
CA ASP A 284 -7.96 1.68 14.26
C ASP A 284 -6.98 2.39 15.22
N ASP A 285 -5.80 1.81 15.43
CA ASP A 285 -4.75 2.40 16.26
C ASP A 285 -4.15 3.64 15.59
N ILE A 286 -3.97 3.62 14.26
CA ILE A 286 -3.51 4.78 13.48
C ILE A 286 -4.51 5.93 13.61
N ILE A 287 -5.80 5.68 13.39
CA ILE A 287 -6.87 6.68 13.51
C ILE A 287 -6.88 7.24 14.93
N SER A 288 -6.95 6.37 15.95
CA SER A 288 -6.94 6.76 17.35
C SER A 288 -5.70 7.57 17.72
N ALA A 289 -4.55 7.28 17.09
CA ALA A 289 -3.30 7.95 17.42
C ALA A 289 -3.20 9.39 16.94
N GLY A 290 -3.82 9.71 15.81
CA GLY A 290 -3.81 11.06 15.23
C GLY A 290 -5.14 11.81 15.35
N ALA A 291 -6.18 11.23 15.96
CA ALA A 291 -7.51 11.82 15.98
C ALA A 291 -7.52 13.22 16.61
N GLY A 292 -8.08 14.20 15.88
CA GLY A 292 -8.25 15.58 16.36
C GLY A 292 -6.99 16.44 16.24
N HIS A 293 -5.94 15.94 15.60
CA HIS A 293 -4.70 16.66 15.35
C HIS A 293 -4.61 17.22 13.93
N HIS A 294 -3.57 18.00 13.65
CA HIS A 294 -3.30 18.62 12.35
C HIS A 294 -1.79 18.73 12.05
N THR A 295 -1.44 18.96 10.78
CA THR A 295 -0.07 18.86 10.24
C THR A 295 0.97 19.70 10.99
N SER A 296 0.66 20.95 11.35
CA SER A 296 1.64 21.86 11.97
C SER A 296 2.08 21.48 13.39
N GLU A 297 1.41 20.51 14.03
CA GLU A 297 1.88 19.95 15.30
C GLU A 297 3.04 18.94 15.10
N TYR A 298 3.07 18.27 13.94
CA TYR A 298 3.93 17.11 13.69
C TYR A 298 5.02 17.36 12.65
N LEU A 299 4.86 18.37 11.77
CA LEU A 299 5.87 18.74 10.79
C LEU A 299 6.48 20.11 11.05
N THR A 300 7.77 20.25 10.75
CA THR A 300 8.55 21.50 10.85
C THR A 300 8.25 22.46 9.70
N THR A 301 7.61 21.97 8.63
CA THR A 301 7.17 22.73 7.47
C THR A 301 5.78 22.27 7.01
N THR A 302 5.01 23.20 6.45
CA THR A 302 3.73 22.91 5.78
C THR A 302 3.85 22.97 4.25
N THR A 303 5.01 23.33 3.70
CA THR A 303 5.24 23.50 2.25
C THR A 303 5.94 22.29 1.64
N LEU A 304 5.45 21.08 1.94
CA LEU A 304 6.04 19.82 1.43
C LEU A 304 6.09 19.76 -0.11
N ALA A 305 5.10 20.35 -0.78
CA ALA A 305 5.03 20.39 -2.24
C ALA A 305 6.09 21.30 -2.90
N ALA A 306 6.82 22.12 -2.13
CA ALA A 306 7.93 22.93 -2.64
C ALA A 306 9.22 22.11 -2.85
N ASP A 307 9.33 20.96 -2.17
CA ASP A 307 10.41 20.01 -2.40
C ASP A 307 10.09 19.15 -3.63
N THR A 308 10.95 19.21 -4.65
CA THR A 308 10.72 18.50 -5.92
C THR A 308 10.78 16.99 -5.79
N GLY A 309 11.55 16.46 -4.82
CA GLY A 309 11.63 15.03 -4.54
C GLY A 309 10.32 14.53 -3.96
N ILE A 310 9.81 15.21 -2.93
CA ILE A 310 8.54 14.90 -2.27
C ILE A 310 7.37 15.07 -3.23
N ALA A 311 7.30 16.20 -3.94
CA ALA A 311 6.26 16.45 -4.94
C ALA A 311 6.23 15.35 -6.02
N GLY A 312 7.40 14.87 -6.45
CA GLY A 312 7.51 13.74 -7.36
C GLY A 312 6.96 12.44 -6.77
N VAL A 313 7.23 12.13 -5.49
CA VAL A 313 6.71 10.92 -4.82
C VAL A 313 5.19 10.96 -4.73
N LEU A 314 4.60 12.11 -4.38
CA LEU A 314 3.15 12.28 -4.35
C LEU A 314 2.55 12.09 -5.75
N HIS A 315 3.17 12.70 -6.77
CA HIS A 315 2.76 12.58 -8.16
C HIS A 315 2.81 11.13 -8.67
N ASP A 316 3.86 10.38 -8.35
CA ASP A 316 4.03 8.98 -8.78
C ASP A 316 2.95 8.04 -8.21
N ASN A 317 2.30 8.45 -7.11
CA ASN A 317 1.22 7.69 -6.44
C ASN A 317 -0.17 8.32 -6.61
N ALA A 318 -0.30 9.38 -7.42
CA ALA A 318 -1.56 9.98 -7.79
C ALA A 318 -2.09 9.38 -9.12
N LEU A 319 -3.16 8.61 -9.05
CA LEU A 319 -3.83 8.01 -10.20
C LEU A 319 -4.39 9.07 -11.17
N GLU A 320 -4.82 10.22 -10.64
CA GLU A 320 -5.30 11.32 -11.49
C GLU A 320 -4.19 11.90 -12.37
N ALA A 321 -2.94 11.86 -11.89
CA ALA A 321 -1.75 12.30 -12.59
C ALA A 321 -1.11 11.22 -13.48
N PHE A 322 -1.31 9.94 -13.14
CA PHE A 322 -0.74 8.83 -13.89
C PHE A 322 -1.34 8.72 -15.30
N PRO A 323 -0.52 8.74 -16.38
CA PRO A 323 -1.03 8.84 -17.75
C PRO A 323 -1.69 7.56 -18.27
N GLY A 324 -1.41 6.40 -17.65
CA GLY A 324 -2.00 5.12 -18.06
C GLY A 324 -3.53 5.12 -18.01
N THR A 325 -4.14 4.37 -18.91
CA THR A 325 -5.60 4.30 -19.06
C THR A 325 -6.04 2.83 -19.13
N PRO A 326 -6.96 2.38 -18.27
CA PRO A 326 -7.39 0.97 -18.28
C PRO A 326 -8.03 0.56 -19.62
N ARG A 327 -7.74 -0.66 -20.07
CA ARG A 327 -8.44 -1.25 -21.23
C ARG A 327 -9.74 -1.97 -20.86
N ALA A 328 -9.81 -2.45 -19.62
CA ALA A 328 -10.99 -3.14 -19.11
C ALA A 328 -12.08 -2.12 -18.71
N PRO A 329 -13.36 -2.46 -18.89
CA PRO A 329 -14.46 -1.57 -18.52
C PRO A 329 -14.55 -1.40 -17.00
N ILE A 330 -14.83 -0.19 -16.54
CA ILE A 330 -14.78 0.20 -15.12
C ILE A 330 -16.20 0.49 -14.58
N TYR A 331 -16.49 -0.07 -13.42
CA TYR A 331 -17.53 0.41 -12.53
C TYR A 331 -16.90 1.23 -11.40
N GLN A 332 -17.09 2.54 -11.45
CA GLN A 332 -16.66 3.48 -10.43
C GLN A 332 -17.87 3.85 -9.57
N TRP A 333 -17.84 3.65 -8.25
CA TRP A 333 -18.88 4.18 -7.36
C TRP A 333 -18.34 5.14 -6.32
N HIS A 334 -19.19 6.04 -5.84
CA HIS A 334 -18.80 7.06 -4.86
C HIS A 334 -19.99 7.57 -4.06
N GLY A 335 -19.79 7.91 -2.79
CA GLY A 335 -20.79 8.64 -2.02
C GLY A 335 -20.94 10.08 -2.53
N ALA A 336 -22.15 10.63 -2.52
CA ALA A 336 -22.34 12.03 -2.90
C ALA A 336 -21.76 13.00 -1.85
N ASP A 337 -21.72 12.59 -0.58
CA ASP A 337 -21.25 13.37 0.57
C ASP A 337 -19.95 12.76 1.15
N ASP A 338 -19.17 12.09 0.30
CA ASP A 338 -17.91 11.43 0.67
C ASP A 338 -16.81 12.46 0.99
N GLN A 339 -15.99 12.20 2.02
CA GLN A 339 -14.81 13.02 2.32
C GLN A 339 -13.68 12.88 1.28
N VAL A 340 -13.68 11.78 0.52
CA VAL A 340 -12.81 11.59 -0.65
C VAL A 340 -13.36 12.46 -1.80
N PRO A 341 -12.57 13.40 -2.35
CA PRO A 341 -13.07 14.38 -3.31
C PRO A 341 -13.69 13.78 -4.59
N LEU A 342 -15.02 13.89 -4.72
CA LEU A 342 -15.76 13.37 -5.87
C LEU A 342 -15.39 14.08 -7.18
N ASP A 343 -15.05 15.37 -7.15
CA ASP A 343 -14.62 16.15 -8.31
C ASP A 343 -13.34 15.59 -8.94
N ARG A 344 -12.39 15.13 -8.11
CA ARG A 344 -11.15 14.48 -8.55
C ARG A 344 -11.41 13.13 -9.21
N VAL A 345 -12.33 12.34 -8.63
CA VAL A 345 -12.80 11.09 -9.25
C VAL A 345 -13.45 11.37 -10.61
N ARG A 346 -14.31 12.41 -10.72
CA ARG A 346 -14.93 12.80 -11.99
C ARG A 346 -13.91 13.22 -13.04
N ALA A 347 -12.86 13.94 -12.65
CA ALA A 347 -11.78 14.33 -13.56
C ALA A 347 -11.02 13.10 -14.10
N THR A 348 -10.71 12.14 -13.23
CA THR A 348 -10.07 10.87 -13.61
C THR A 348 -10.96 10.05 -14.56
N VAL A 349 -12.27 9.94 -14.25
CA VAL A 349 -13.24 9.28 -15.12
C VAL A 349 -13.33 9.97 -16.47
N ALA A 350 -13.39 11.30 -16.52
CA ALA A 350 -13.43 12.04 -17.78
C ALA A 350 -12.18 11.79 -18.65
N ARG A 351 -10.99 11.69 -18.03
CA ARG A 351 -9.75 11.31 -18.73
C ARG A 351 -9.84 9.90 -19.32
N TYR A 352 -10.35 8.93 -18.56
CA TYR A 352 -10.58 7.57 -19.04
C TYR A 352 -11.60 7.52 -20.18
N CYS A 353 -12.73 8.23 -20.07
CA CYS A 353 -13.71 8.37 -21.15
C CYS A 353 -13.06 8.95 -22.43
N ALA A 354 -12.26 10.00 -22.30
CA ALA A 354 -11.60 10.65 -23.43
C ALA A 354 -10.58 9.72 -24.14
N ALA A 355 -10.04 8.74 -23.41
CA ALA A 355 -9.16 7.70 -23.94
C ALA A 355 -9.91 6.47 -24.48
N GLY A 356 -11.25 6.43 -24.37
CA GLY A 356 -12.08 5.33 -24.85
C GLY A 356 -12.24 4.17 -23.87
N THR A 357 -11.84 4.33 -22.61
CA THR A 357 -12.13 3.34 -21.56
C THR A 357 -13.62 3.41 -21.22
N PRO A 358 -14.37 2.30 -21.30
CA PRO A 358 -15.76 2.26 -20.85
C PRO A 358 -15.84 2.46 -19.33
N VAL A 359 -16.60 3.45 -18.86
CA VAL A 359 -16.79 3.74 -17.44
C VAL A 359 -18.27 3.96 -17.12
N ARG A 360 -18.74 3.24 -16.10
CA ARG A 360 -20.00 3.54 -15.40
C ARG A 360 -19.65 4.24 -14.09
N LEU A 361 -20.06 5.50 -13.92
CA LEU A 361 -19.90 6.25 -12.68
C LEU A 361 -21.22 6.27 -11.90
N ASP A 362 -21.28 5.55 -10.79
CA ASP A 362 -22.44 5.47 -9.91
C ASP A 362 -22.25 6.32 -8.64
N VAL A 363 -22.90 7.48 -8.61
CA VAL A 363 -22.87 8.37 -7.43
C VAL A 363 -24.09 8.08 -6.55
N ILE A 364 -23.84 7.68 -5.31
CA ILE A 364 -24.85 7.23 -4.36
C ILE A 364 -25.38 8.44 -3.57
N PRO A 365 -26.64 8.89 -3.82
CA PRO A 365 -27.15 10.12 -3.22
C PRO A 365 -27.24 10.03 -1.69
N GLY A 366 -26.80 11.09 -1.00
CA GLY A 366 -26.88 11.20 0.46
C GLY A 366 -25.95 10.26 1.23
N ALA A 367 -25.10 9.49 0.54
CA ALA A 367 -24.16 8.58 1.17
C ALA A 367 -22.81 9.27 1.40
N ASP A 368 -22.30 9.16 2.62
CA ASP A 368 -20.90 9.39 2.94
C ASP A 368 -20.04 8.19 2.52
N HIS A 369 -18.75 8.22 2.86
CA HIS A 369 -17.80 7.17 2.52
C HIS A 369 -18.13 5.81 3.13
N GLY A 370 -18.73 5.75 4.31
CA GLY A 370 -19.13 4.48 4.93
C GLY A 370 -20.44 3.97 4.34
N ALA A 371 -21.42 4.85 4.22
CA ALA A 371 -22.76 4.56 3.72
C ALA A 371 -22.76 4.08 2.25
N ALA A 372 -21.76 4.48 1.46
CA ALA A 372 -21.62 4.05 0.06
C ALA A 372 -21.13 2.59 -0.10
N ILE A 373 -20.53 1.98 0.93
CA ILE A 373 -19.91 0.65 0.84
C ILE A 373 -20.90 -0.42 0.40
N LEU A 374 -21.96 -0.65 1.17
CA LEU A 374 -22.91 -1.73 0.94
C LEU A 374 -23.67 -1.59 -0.40
N PRO A 375 -24.36 -0.47 -0.69
CA PRO A 375 -25.07 -0.31 -1.96
C PRO A 375 -24.14 -0.39 -3.17
N GLY A 376 -22.95 0.21 -3.10
CA GLY A 376 -21.95 0.16 -4.15
C GLY A 376 -21.40 -1.25 -4.39
N THR A 377 -21.10 -1.98 -3.32
CA THR A 377 -20.58 -3.36 -3.39
C THR A 377 -21.57 -4.32 -4.06
N LEU A 378 -22.85 -4.24 -3.71
CA LEU A 378 -23.88 -5.12 -4.32
C LEU A 378 -23.96 -4.91 -5.83
N ARG A 379 -23.88 -3.65 -6.29
CA ARG A 379 -23.87 -3.28 -7.72
C ARG A 379 -22.55 -3.65 -8.39
N ALA A 380 -21.41 -3.49 -7.71
CA ALA A 380 -20.10 -3.91 -8.19
C ALA A 380 -20.02 -5.42 -8.45
N VAL A 381 -20.58 -6.23 -7.55
CA VAL A 381 -20.64 -7.70 -7.73
C VAL A 381 -21.52 -8.07 -8.92
N ALA A 382 -22.66 -7.42 -9.11
CA ALA A 382 -23.51 -7.64 -10.28
C ALA A 382 -22.79 -7.24 -11.58
N TYR A 383 -22.12 -6.08 -11.58
CA TYR A 383 -21.34 -5.58 -12.71
C TYR A 383 -20.22 -6.55 -13.11
N LEU A 384 -19.45 -7.06 -12.15
CA LEU A 384 -18.38 -8.03 -12.41
C LEU A 384 -18.95 -9.37 -12.89
N ALA A 385 -20.09 -9.82 -12.37
CA ALA A 385 -20.76 -11.02 -12.86
C ALA A 385 -21.11 -10.91 -14.34
N ASP A 386 -21.64 -9.76 -14.76
CA ASP A 386 -21.92 -9.50 -16.17
C ASP A 386 -20.64 -9.54 -17.03
N ARG A 387 -19.50 -9.04 -16.52
CA ARG A 387 -18.22 -9.11 -17.24
C ARG A 387 -17.69 -10.54 -17.36
N PHE A 388 -17.79 -11.33 -16.29
CA PHE A 388 -17.42 -12.75 -16.33
C PHE A 388 -18.32 -13.58 -17.26
N ASP A 389 -19.58 -13.18 -17.43
CA ASP A 389 -20.54 -13.76 -18.38
C ASP A 389 -20.38 -13.19 -19.81
N CYS A 390 -19.33 -12.40 -20.09
CA CYS A 390 -19.09 -11.74 -21.38
C CYS A 390 -20.23 -10.81 -21.84
N ARG A 391 -21.05 -10.28 -20.92
CA ARG A 391 -22.08 -9.30 -21.25
C ARG A 391 -21.44 -7.93 -21.51
N PRO A 392 -21.88 -7.19 -22.55
CA PRO A 392 -21.38 -5.84 -22.86
C PRO A 392 -21.44 -4.91 -21.65
N ALA A 393 -20.43 -4.04 -21.50
CA ALA A 393 -20.41 -3.06 -20.44
C ALA A 393 -21.47 -1.97 -20.65
N PRO A 394 -22.24 -1.59 -19.60
CA PRO A 394 -23.00 -0.36 -19.64
C PRO A 394 -22.01 0.80 -19.70
N VAL A 395 -22.26 1.74 -20.61
CA VAL A 395 -21.38 2.88 -20.87
C VAL A 395 -22.12 4.17 -20.57
N ASP A 396 -21.65 4.93 -19.57
CA ASP A 396 -21.93 6.37 -19.51
C ASP A 396 -21.00 7.09 -20.49
N CYS A 397 -19.79 6.54 -20.58
CA CYS A 397 -18.82 6.52 -21.66
C CYS A 397 -18.21 5.09 -21.65
#